data_AF-A0A920AM09-F1
#
_entry.id   AF-A0A920AM09-F1
#
_cell.length_a   1.000
_cell.length_b   1.000
_cell.length_c   1.000
_cell.angle_alpha   90.00
_cell.angle_beta   90.00
_cell.angle_gamma   90.00
#
_symmetry.space_group_name_H-M   'P 1'
#
loop_
_entity.id
_entity.type
_entity.pdbx_description
1 polymer ?
#
loop_
_entity_poly.entity_id
_entity_poly.type
_entity_poly.pdbx_seq_one_letter_code
_entity_poly.pdbx_strand_id
1 'polypeptide(L)'
;MWILKHSVMVIDHKQLLDQVLVDLQELLKVDLAYGGVVGDCSNFRRQKGTNGSSPSDFRCWTSPDDRFNYNPYNYVETPNERKNFYAKGRYSVTENTDVTLFGVYQNRISDQLLAPMPLFYGFGDFGGSEGISRNNPYNPFGIEFCDLNGESVEGKACNDANYPGGYANGWFGRRLLEAGERNFIQDTETYRVALGVESQHW
;
A
#
# COMPACT_ATOMS: atom_id res chain seq x y z
N MET A 1 -23.93 -8.24 35.11
CA MET A 1 -24.11 -9.39 34.20
C MET A 1 -23.49 -9.00 32.87
N TRP A 2 -22.31 -9.53 32.54
CA TRP A 2 -21.56 -9.18 31.34
C TRP A 2 -22.02 -10.08 30.18
N ILE A 3 -22.53 -9.49 29.10
CA ILE A 3 -22.91 -10.21 27.89
C ILE A 3 -21.69 -10.21 26.96
N LEU A 4 -20.99 -11.34 26.90
CA LEU A 4 -19.97 -11.63 25.90
C LEU A 4 -20.67 -11.94 24.57
N LYS A 5 -20.69 -10.97 23.65
CA LYS A 5 -21.02 -11.25 22.24
C LYS A 5 -19.82 -11.93 21.59
N HIS A 6 -19.92 -13.24 21.38
CA HIS A 6 -19.03 -13.95 20.46
C HIS A 6 -19.57 -13.75 19.04
N SER A 7 -18.87 -12.94 18.25
CA SER A 7 -19.08 -12.86 16.81
C SER A 7 -18.31 -14.01 16.17
N VAL A 8 -18.96 -15.15 15.99
CA VAL A 8 -18.45 -16.20 15.09
C VAL A 8 -18.73 -15.75 13.67
N MET A 9 -17.68 -15.36 12.95
CA MET A 9 -17.74 -15.10 11.51
C MET A 9 -17.97 -16.45 10.82
N VAL A 10 -19.24 -16.74 10.49
CA VAL A 10 -19.60 -17.86 9.62
C VAL A 10 -19.26 -17.43 8.20
N ILE A 11 -18.08 -17.82 7.73
CA ILE A 11 -17.65 -17.59 6.35
C ILE A 11 -18.38 -18.62 5.49
N ASP A 12 -19.34 -18.15 4.67
CA ASP A 12 -20.07 -18.98 3.72
C ASP A 12 -19.11 -19.51 2.65
N HIS A 13 -19.13 -20.82 2.40
CA HIS A 13 -18.29 -21.50 1.41
C HIS A 13 -18.48 -20.94 -0.02
N LYS A 14 -19.61 -20.28 -0.29
CA LYS A 14 -19.87 -19.55 -1.54
C LYS A 14 -19.13 -18.21 -1.60
N GLN A 15 -19.04 -17.49 -0.46
CA GLN A 15 -18.21 -16.29 -0.34
C GLN A 15 -16.72 -16.59 -0.48
N LEU A 16 -16.25 -17.74 0.02
CA LEU A 16 -14.87 -18.17 -0.17
C LEU A 16 -14.52 -18.42 -1.64
N LEU A 17 -15.43 -19.05 -2.41
CA LEU A 17 -15.20 -19.29 -3.83
C LEU A 17 -15.25 -18.00 -4.65
N ASP A 18 -16.18 -17.09 -4.35
CA ASP A 18 -16.24 -15.78 -5.01
C ASP A 18 -15.02 -14.91 -4.63
N GLN A 19 -14.57 -14.94 -3.38
CA GLN A 19 -13.37 -14.24 -2.92
C GLN A 19 -12.10 -14.82 -3.56
N VAL A 20 -11.97 -16.15 -3.63
CA VAL A 20 -10.84 -16.81 -4.31
C VAL A 20 -10.86 -16.54 -5.82
N LEU A 21 -12.04 -16.46 -6.44
CA LEU A 21 -12.17 -16.12 -7.86
C LEU A 21 -11.90 -14.63 -8.14
N VAL A 22 -12.18 -13.74 -7.18
CA VAL A 22 -11.77 -12.32 -7.23
C VAL A 22 -10.26 -12.19 -7.00
N ASP A 23 -9.70 -12.91 -6.03
CA ASP A 23 -8.25 -12.91 -5.74
C ASP A 23 -7.45 -13.49 -6.91
N LEU A 24 -7.92 -14.55 -7.57
CA LEU A 24 -7.31 -15.08 -8.80
C LEU A 24 -7.42 -14.13 -10.01
N GLN A 25 -8.43 -13.25 -10.03
CA GLN A 25 -8.56 -12.21 -11.05
C GLN A 25 -7.66 -11.01 -10.77
N GLU A 26 -7.41 -10.71 -9.50
CA GLU A 26 -6.54 -9.63 -9.04
C GLU A 26 -5.05 -10.02 -9.14
N LEU A 27 -4.71 -11.31 -8.96
CA LEU A 27 -3.35 -11.88 -9.11
C LEU A 27 -2.74 -11.66 -10.52
N LEU A 28 -3.56 -11.27 -11.51
CA LEU A 28 -3.18 -11.11 -12.90
C LEU A 28 -3.20 -9.64 -13.38
N LYS A 29 -3.40 -8.66 -12.49
CA LYS A 29 -3.39 -7.23 -12.85
C LYS A 29 -1.97 -6.67 -12.83
N VAL A 30 -1.22 -7.05 -13.86
CA VAL A 30 0.00 -6.37 -14.26
C VAL A 30 -0.38 -5.27 -15.25
N ASP A 31 -0.08 -4.03 -14.88
CA ASP A 31 -0.25 -2.86 -15.73
C ASP A 31 1.12 -2.46 -16.30
N LEU A 32 1.19 -2.34 -17.63
CA LEU A 32 2.39 -1.96 -18.38
C LEU A 32 2.12 -0.62 -19.04
N ALA A 33 2.85 0.40 -18.61
CA ALA A 33 2.73 1.77 -19.08
C ALA A 33 3.82 2.09 -20.11
N TYR A 34 3.82 1.33 -21.22
CA TYR A 34 4.71 1.55 -22.36
C TYR A 34 3.86 1.88 -23.60
N GLY A 35 3.92 3.13 -24.05
CA GLY A 35 3.08 3.60 -25.16
C GLY A 35 3.47 3.00 -26.50
N GLY A 36 2.48 2.68 -27.33
CA GLY A 36 2.68 2.24 -28.72
C GLY A 36 3.16 0.80 -28.89
N VAL A 37 3.14 0.00 -27.83
CA VAL A 37 3.60 -1.40 -27.83
C VAL A 37 2.47 -2.36 -28.18
N VAL A 38 1.26 -2.11 -27.66
CA VAL A 38 0.05 -2.89 -27.92
C VAL A 38 -1.00 -1.94 -28.48
N GLY A 39 -1.15 -1.88 -29.80
CA GLY A 39 -2.02 -0.89 -30.45
C GLY A 39 -1.62 0.55 -30.09
N ASP A 40 -2.59 1.47 -30.12
CA ASP A 40 -2.35 2.90 -29.93
C ASP A 40 -2.52 3.39 -28.47
N CYS A 41 -2.53 2.48 -27.49
CA CYS A 41 -2.72 2.84 -26.09
C CYS A 41 -1.39 3.12 -25.37
N SER A 42 -1.46 4.02 -24.38
CA SER A 42 -0.33 4.34 -23.50
C SER A 42 -0.08 3.29 -22.43
N ASN A 43 -1.14 2.56 -22.05
CA ASN A 43 -1.11 1.51 -21.04
C ASN A 43 -1.78 0.26 -21.60
N PHE A 44 -1.19 -0.89 -21.31
CA PHE A 44 -1.75 -2.19 -21.66
C PHE A 44 -1.57 -3.16 -20.50
N ARG A 45 -2.31 -4.26 -20.59
CA ARG A 45 -2.26 -5.32 -19.59
C ARG A 45 -2.41 -6.66 -20.26
N ARG A 46 -1.97 -7.69 -19.54
CA ARG A 46 -2.20 -9.07 -19.98
C ARG A 46 -3.70 -9.37 -19.94
N GLN A 47 -4.18 -10.05 -20.97
CA GLN A 47 -5.55 -10.57 -21.03
C GLN A 47 -5.76 -11.64 -19.94
N LYS A 48 -7.02 -11.78 -19.51
CA LYS A 48 -7.38 -12.79 -18.51
C LYS A 48 -7.34 -14.17 -19.16
N GLY A 49 -6.69 -15.13 -18.51
CA GLY A 49 -6.62 -16.53 -18.96
C GLY A 49 -5.49 -16.85 -19.96
N THR A 50 -4.70 -15.88 -20.41
CA THR A 50 -3.50 -16.13 -21.23
C THR A 50 -2.28 -16.38 -20.33
N ASN A 51 -1.16 -16.81 -20.89
CA ASN A 51 0.11 -16.97 -20.16
C ASN A 51 1.04 -15.75 -20.32
N GLY A 52 0.75 -14.83 -21.25
CA GLY A 52 1.56 -13.63 -21.48
C GLY A 52 2.85 -13.93 -22.24
N SER A 53 2.87 -15.01 -23.02
CA SER A 53 4.04 -15.45 -23.79
C SER A 53 4.02 -14.95 -25.25
N SER A 54 2.92 -14.32 -25.68
CA SER A 54 2.78 -13.71 -27.01
C SER A 54 2.33 -12.25 -26.91
N PRO A 55 2.71 -11.36 -27.84
CA PRO A 55 2.15 -10.00 -27.89
C PRO A 55 0.62 -9.97 -27.99
N SER A 56 0.03 -10.99 -28.61
CA SER A 56 -1.44 -11.13 -28.72
C SER A 56 -2.14 -11.43 -27.41
N ASP A 57 -1.40 -11.82 -26.36
CA ASP A 57 -1.92 -12.06 -25.02
C ASP A 57 -2.18 -10.77 -24.25
N PHE A 58 -1.85 -9.62 -24.82
CA PHE A 58 -2.01 -8.31 -24.20
C PHE A 58 -3.11 -7.53 -24.89
N ARG A 59 -3.73 -6.62 -24.14
CA ARG A 59 -4.74 -5.70 -24.65
C ARG A 59 -4.57 -4.33 -24.02
N CYS A 60 -5.12 -3.32 -24.67
CA CYS A 60 -5.17 -2.00 -24.08
C CYS A 60 -5.87 -2.01 -22.72
N TRP A 61 -5.30 -1.24 -21.80
CA TRP A 61 -5.86 -0.99 -20.49
C TRP A 61 -7.03 -0.01 -20.64
N THR A 62 -8.11 -0.26 -19.91
CA THR A 62 -9.38 0.46 -20.02
C THR A 62 -9.86 0.94 -18.64
N SER A 63 -10.21 2.22 -18.55
CA SER A 63 -10.80 2.80 -17.35
C SER A 63 -12.33 2.83 -17.49
N PRO A 64 -13.10 2.45 -16.46
CA PRO A 64 -12.69 2.11 -15.10
C PRO A 64 -12.39 0.62 -14.84
N ASP A 65 -12.73 -0.28 -15.77
CA ASP A 65 -12.79 -1.73 -15.54
C ASP A 65 -11.47 -2.37 -15.12
N ASP A 66 -10.33 -1.83 -15.57
CA ASP A 66 -9.01 -2.36 -15.25
C ASP A 66 -8.39 -1.75 -14.00
N ARG A 67 -9.03 -0.77 -13.36
CA ARG A 67 -8.53 -0.18 -12.12
C ARG A 67 -8.51 -1.24 -11.01
N PHE A 68 -7.50 -1.15 -10.15
CA PHE A 68 -7.45 -1.95 -8.94
C PHE A 68 -8.62 -1.58 -8.01
N ASN A 69 -9.34 -2.58 -7.52
CA ASN A 69 -10.44 -2.37 -6.60
C ASN A 69 -9.92 -2.40 -5.16
N TYR A 70 -9.98 -1.25 -4.48
CA TYR A 70 -9.49 -1.09 -3.12
C TYR A 70 -10.49 -1.49 -2.04
N ASN A 71 -11.77 -1.62 -2.41
CA ASN A 71 -12.86 -1.82 -1.45
C ASN A 71 -12.72 -3.09 -0.57
N PRO A 72 -12.23 -4.24 -1.07
CA PRO A 72 -12.08 -5.42 -0.23
C PRO A 72 -10.79 -5.43 0.61
N TYR A 73 -9.79 -4.60 0.29
CA TYR A 73 -8.44 -4.68 0.88
C TYR A 73 -8.09 -3.51 1.82
N ASN A 74 -9.01 -2.58 2.03
CA ASN A 74 -8.86 -1.47 2.96
C ASN A 74 -9.98 -1.55 3.99
N TYR A 75 -9.68 -1.27 5.26
CA TYR A 75 -10.75 -0.95 6.19
C TYR A 75 -11.46 0.33 5.72
N VAL A 76 -12.79 0.27 5.64
CA VAL A 76 -13.63 1.46 5.38
C VAL A 76 -13.49 2.47 6.52
N GLU A 77 -13.24 1.98 7.75
CA GLU A 77 -12.96 2.78 8.93
C GLU A 77 -11.81 2.14 9.72
N THR A 78 -10.74 2.90 10.00
CA THR A 78 -9.64 2.49 10.88
C THR A 78 -10.14 2.39 12.34
N PRO A 79 -10.21 1.20 12.95
CA PRO A 79 -10.58 1.09 14.35
C PRO A 79 -9.55 1.81 15.23
N ASN A 80 -10.03 2.72 16.09
CA ASN A 80 -9.21 3.49 17.00
C ASN A 80 -9.82 3.46 18.40
N GLU A 81 -9.27 2.62 19.27
CA GLU A 81 -9.67 2.57 20.68
C GLU A 81 -8.80 3.53 21.50
N ARG A 82 -9.44 4.42 22.27
CA ARG A 82 -8.76 5.38 23.14
C ARG A 82 -9.25 5.23 24.57
N LYS A 83 -8.35 4.91 25.50
CA LYS A 83 -8.60 4.89 26.94
C LYS A 83 -7.84 6.04 27.58
N ASN A 84 -8.57 6.95 28.23
CA ASN A 84 -7.98 8.10 28.92
C ASN A 84 -8.35 8.06 30.41
N PHE A 85 -7.37 8.27 31.27
CA PHE A 85 -7.53 8.46 32.70
C PHE A 85 -6.93 9.81 33.11
N TYR A 86 -7.65 10.53 33.96
CA TYR A 86 -7.30 11.86 34.43
C TYR A 86 -7.51 11.94 35.94
N ALA A 87 -6.52 12.43 36.67
CA ALA A 87 -6.61 12.72 38.09
C ALA A 87 -5.92 14.05 38.43
N LYS A 88 -6.59 14.88 39.24
CA LYS A 88 -6.02 16.12 39.78
C LYS A 88 -6.39 16.23 41.26
N GLY A 89 -5.40 16.49 42.11
CA GLY A 89 -5.57 16.78 43.52
C GLY A 89 -4.96 18.14 43.86
N ARG A 90 -5.59 18.87 44.78
CA ARG A 90 -5.03 20.05 45.45
C ARG A 90 -5.17 19.84 46.94
N TYR A 91 -4.10 20.12 47.68
CA TYR A 91 -4.08 20.03 49.13
C TYR A 91 -3.44 21.29 49.71
N SER A 92 -4.19 21.98 50.56
CA SER A 92 -3.70 23.17 51.27
C SER A 92 -2.91 22.71 52.50
N VAL A 93 -1.60 22.89 52.45
CA VAL A 93 -0.69 22.49 53.54
C VAL A 93 -0.73 23.51 54.67
N THR A 94 -0.89 24.79 54.33
CA THR A 94 -1.08 25.92 55.25
C THR A 94 -2.08 26.91 54.65
N GLU A 95 -2.46 27.97 55.36
CA GLU A 95 -3.34 29.03 54.85
C GLU A 95 -2.77 29.75 53.60
N ASN A 96 -1.47 29.61 53.36
CA ASN A 96 -0.74 30.33 52.30
C ASN A 96 -0.05 29.41 51.30
N THR A 97 -0.04 28.09 51.52
CA THR A 97 0.69 27.14 50.68
C THR A 97 -0.22 26.02 50.19
N ASP A 98 -0.31 25.90 48.87
CA ASP A 98 -1.04 24.85 48.18
C ASP A 98 -0.10 23.93 47.43
N VAL A 99 -0.37 22.63 47.52
CA VAL A 99 0.27 21.59 46.73
C VAL A 99 -0.73 21.06 45.72
N THR A 100 -0.31 20.95 44.47
CA THR A 100 -1.10 20.37 43.38
C THR A 100 -0.42 19.14 42.83
N LEU A 101 -1.22 18.10 42.60
CA LEU A 101 -0.84 16.89 41.90
C LEU A 101 -1.73 16.74 40.67
N PHE A 102 -1.12 16.46 39.54
CA PHE A 102 -1.80 16.22 38.28
C PHE A 102 -1.24 14.95 37.65
N GLY A 103 -2.13 14.07 37.20
CA GLY A 103 -1.79 12.84 36.51
C GLY A 103 -2.73 12.60 35.34
N VAL A 104 -2.17 12.27 34.18
CA VAL A 104 -2.92 11.78 33.03
C VAL A 104 -2.25 10.53 32.48
N TYR A 105 -3.09 9.59 32.04
CA TYR A 105 -2.69 8.40 31.32
C TYR A 105 -3.60 8.25 30.09
N GLN A 106 -3.01 7.99 28.95
CA GLN A 106 -3.71 7.79 27.68
C GLN A 106 -3.12 6.55 27.00
N ASN A 107 -3.97 5.59 26.65
CA ASN A 107 -3.62 4.47 25.79
C ASN A 107 -4.44 4.58 24.49
N ARG A 108 -3.76 4.45 23.36
CA ARG A 108 -4.35 4.43 22.03
C ARG A 108 -3.92 3.17 21.29
N ILE A 109 -4.89 2.33 20.94
CA ILE A 109 -4.70 1.19 20.04
C ILE A 109 -5.35 1.55 18.70
N SER A 110 -4.56 1.50 17.62
CA SER A 110 -5.02 1.74 16.26
C SER A 110 -4.59 0.59 15.36
N ASP A 111 -5.51 0.08 14.55
CA ASP A 111 -5.25 -0.95 13.53
C ASP A 111 -5.58 -0.40 12.14
N GLN A 112 -4.60 -0.36 11.26
CA GLN A 112 -4.75 0.08 9.87
C GLN A 112 -4.44 -1.08 8.92
N LEU A 113 -5.48 -1.59 8.27
CA LEU A 113 -5.34 -2.51 7.15
C LEU A 113 -5.34 -1.72 5.84
N LEU A 114 -4.21 -1.82 5.15
CA LEU A 114 -3.96 -1.17 3.88
C LEU A 114 -3.81 -2.24 2.79
N ALA A 115 -4.29 -1.91 1.60
CA ALA A 115 -4.16 -2.77 0.43
C ALA A 115 -2.71 -3.24 0.22
N PRO A 116 -2.53 -4.42 -0.38
CA PRO A 116 -1.22 -5.03 -0.60
C PRO A 116 -0.24 -4.07 -1.28
N MET A 117 1.04 -4.21 -0.95
CA MET A 117 2.07 -3.29 -1.40
C MET A 117 2.10 -3.20 -2.93
N PRO A 118 2.12 -1.99 -3.52
CA PRO A 118 2.37 -1.84 -4.94
C PRO A 118 3.85 -2.09 -5.23
N LEU A 119 4.12 -2.75 -6.34
CA LEU A 119 5.43 -2.85 -6.97
C LEU A 119 5.37 -2.02 -8.25
N PHE A 120 6.21 -0.99 -8.32
CA PHE A 120 6.47 -0.25 -9.54
C PHE A 120 7.92 -0.48 -9.94
N TYR A 121 8.18 -0.65 -11.23
CA TYR A 121 9.51 -0.87 -11.78
C TYR A 121 9.65 -0.02 -13.05
N GLY A 122 10.76 0.71 -13.20
CA GLY A 122 10.95 1.66 -14.30
C GLY A 122 10.81 3.13 -13.88
N PHE A 123 10.81 3.43 -12.58
CA PHE A 123 10.77 4.81 -12.07
C PHE A 123 12.17 5.38 -11.75
N GLY A 124 13.21 4.53 -11.74
CA GLY A 124 14.56 4.90 -11.32
C GLY A 124 14.70 5.07 -9.80
N ASP A 125 13.72 4.59 -9.04
CA ASP A 125 13.61 4.78 -7.58
C ASP A 125 14.53 3.83 -6.80
N PHE A 126 15.00 2.74 -7.43
CA PHE A 126 15.89 1.74 -6.81
C PHE A 126 17.39 2.00 -7.04
N GLY A 127 17.76 3.19 -7.54
CA GLY A 127 19.16 3.60 -7.64
C GLY A 127 19.94 2.97 -8.80
N GLY A 128 19.25 2.61 -9.88
CA GLY A 128 19.83 2.08 -11.11
C GLY A 128 18.84 2.12 -12.27
N SER A 129 19.29 1.68 -13.44
CA SER A 129 18.47 1.64 -14.65
C SER A 129 17.50 0.45 -14.60
N GLU A 130 16.21 0.72 -14.76
CA GLU A 130 15.12 -0.23 -14.45
C GLU A 130 14.39 -0.71 -15.72
N GLY A 131 15.17 -1.00 -16.77
CA GLY A 131 14.65 -1.55 -18.02
C GLY A 131 14.36 -3.05 -17.97
N ILE A 132 13.60 -3.55 -18.96
CA ILE A 132 13.44 -4.97 -19.23
C ILE A 132 14.02 -5.25 -20.62
N SER A 133 15.08 -6.07 -20.65
CA SER A 133 15.75 -6.40 -21.89
C SER A 133 14.81 -7.07 -22.90
N ARG A 134 15.00 -6.75 -24.17
CA ARG A 134 14.44 -7.49 -25.31
C ARG A 134 14.73 -8.99 -25.26
N ASN A 135 15.88 -9.38 -24.71
CA ASN A 135 16.31 -10.78 -24.64
C ASN A 135 15.78 -11.51 -23.41
N ASN A 136 14.96 -10.86 -22.57
CA ASN A 136 14.36 -11.49 -21.42
C ASN A 136 13.36 -12.56 -21.87
N PRO A 137 13.44 -13.83 -21.38
CA PRO A 137 12.48 -14.88 -21.71
C PRO A 137 11.01 -14.52 -21.42
N TYR A 138 10.77 -13.57 -20.52
CA TYR A 138 9.45 -13.09 -20.15
C TYR A 138 9.01 -11.84 -20.94
N ASN A 139 9.81 -11.37 -21.90
CA ASN A 139 9.46 -10.28 -22.80
C ASN A 139 9.08 -10.83 -24.20
N PRO A 140 7.78 -10.93 -24.53
CA PRO A 140 7.33 -11.50 -25.79
C PRO A 140 7.34 -10.50 -26.96
N PHE A 141 7.64 -9.22 -26.72
CA PHE A 141 7.50 -8.16 -27.73
C PHE A 141 8.72 -8.00 -28.63
N GLY A 142 9.88 -8.51 -28.21
CA GLY A 142 11.10 -8.39 -29.00
C GLY A 142 11.58 -6.93 -29.15
N ILE A 143 11.22 -6.05 -28.21
CA ILE A 143 11.70 -4.66 -28.10
C ILE A 143 12.34 -4.44 -26.73
N GLU A 144 13.18 -3.42 -26.61
CA GLU A 144 13.74 -3.02 -25.32
C GLU A 144 12.71 -2.21 -24.52
N PHE A 145 12.41 -2.61 -23.29
CA PHE A 145 11.66 -1.76 -22.37
C PHE A 145 12.62 -0.97 -21.51
N CYS A 146 12.47 0.35 -21.51
CA CYS A 146 13.35 1.26 -20.82
C CYS A 146 12.58 1.95 -19.70
N ASP A 147 13.29 2.36 -18.65
CA ASP A 147 12.66 3.10 -17.57
C ASP A 147 12.16 4.49 -18.05
N LEU A 148 11.51 5.21 -17.14
CA LEU A 148 10.99 6.56 -17.39
C LEU A 148 12.09 7.59 -17.68
N ASN A 149 13.34 7.31 -17.30
CA ASN A 149 14.49 8.16 -17.62
C ASN A 149 15.04 7.86 -19.02
N GLY A 150 14.51 6.84 -19.70
CA GLY A 150 14.96 6.41 -21.02
C GLY A 150 16.24 5.58 -20.97
N GLU A 151 16.50 4.88 -19.87
CA GLU A 151 17.62 3.96 -19.74
C GLU A 151 17.16 2.50 -19.78
N SER A 152 17.97 1.67 -20.43
CA SER A 152 17.84 0.21 -20.45
C SER A 152 18.40 -0.42 -19.17
N VAL A 153 18.14 -1.72 -18.96
CA VAL A 153 18.74 -2.50 -17.86
C VAL A 153 20.28 -2.52 -17.88
N GLU A 154 20.89 -2.22 -19.03
CA GLU A 154 22.35 -2.15 -19.22
C GLU A 154 22.93 -0.76 -18.92
N GLY A 155 22.12 0.22 -18.51
CA GLY A 155 22.55 1.60 -18.29
C GLY A 155 22.83 2.37 -19.58
N LYS A 156 22.31 1.90 -20.72
CA LYS A 156 22.40 2.59 -22.01
C LYS A 156 21.14 3.38 -22.28
N ALA A 157 21.29 4.57 -22.84
CA ALA A 157 20.19 5.38 -23.34
C ALA A 157 19.40 4.64 -24.44
N CYS A 158 18.08 4.69 -24.35
CA CYS A 158 17.19 4.08 -25.32
C CYS A 158 16.97 4.97 -26.52
N ASN A 159 17.57 4.55 -27.64
CA ASN A 159 17.56 5.23 -28.92
C ASN A 159 17.81 4.21 -30.04
N ASP A 160 17.60 4.61 -31.29
CA ASP A 160 17.78 3.75 -32.46
C ASP A 160 19.23 3.26 -32.65
N ALA A 161 20.22 3.98 -32.10
CA ALA A 161 21.63 3.58 -32.19
C ALA A 161 21.94 2.37 -31.29
N ASN A 162 21.39 2.34 -30.08
CA ASN A 162 21.59 1.25 -29.12
C ASN A 162 20.57 0.12 -29.33
N TYR A 163 19.33 0.44 -29.74
CA TYR A 163 18.22 -0.50 -29.88
C TYR A 163 17.52 -0.36 -31.25
N PRO A 164 18.19 -0.72 -32.35
CA PRO A 164 17.65 -0.57 -33.71
C PRO A 164 16.42 -1.46 -34.00
N GLY A 165 16.12 -2.44 -33.14
CA GLY A 165 14.92 -3.27 -33.29
C GLY A 165 13.72 -2.79 -32.48
N GLY A 166 13.75 -1.54 -32.00
CA GLY A 166 12.66 -0.91 -31.28
C GLY A 166 12.88 -0.88 -29.77
N TYR A 167 12.35 0.18 -29.16
CA TYR A 167 12.35 0.41 -27.73
C TYR A 167 11.06 1.12 -27.31
N ALA A 168 10.70 1.00 -26.04
CA ALA A 168 9.61 1.76 -25.44
C ALA A 168 10.00 2.18 -24.02
N ASN A 169 9.75 3.44 -23.69
CA ASN A 169 10.03 4.00 -22.37
C ASN A 169 8.75 3.96 -21.54
N GLY A 170 8.87 3.62 -20.27
CA GLY A 170 7.71 3.43 -19.43
C GLY A 170 8.01 2.76 -18.10
N TRP A 171 6.97 2.22 -17.50
CA TRP A 171 7.06 1.52 -16.23
C TRP A 171 6.09 0.34 -16.18
N PHE A 172 6.40 -0.59 -15.30
CA PHE A 172 5.60 -1.73 -14.95
C PHE A 172 5.05 -1.53 -13.54
N GLY A 173 3.77 -1.88 -13.34
CA GLY A 173 3.11 -1.83 -12.05
C GLY A 173 2.31 -3.08 -11.76
N ARG A 174 2.43 -3.62 -10.54
CA ARG A 174 1.50 -4.63 -10.02
C ARG A 174 1.31 -4.49 -8.51
N ARG A 175 0.28 -5.09 -7.95
CA ARG A 175 0.18 -5.27 -6.49
C ARG A 175 0.60 -6.68 -6.09
N LEU A 176 1.40 -6.77 -5.03
CA LEU A 176 1.91 -8.03 -4.50
C LEU A 176 0.87 -8.66 -3.57
N LEU A 177 -0.21 -9.19 -4.15
CA LEU A 177 -1.27 -9.86 -3.38
C LEU A 177 -0.71 -11.10 -2.66
N GLU A 178 0.31 -11.73 -3.23
CA GLU A 178 0.99 -12.88 -2.66
C GLU A 178 1.75 -12.54 -1.37
N ALA A 179 2.15 -11.26 -1.19
CA ALA A 179 2.77 -10.77 0.03
C ALA A 179 1.75 -10.41 1.11
N GLY A 180 0.45 -10.48 0.79
CA GLY A 180 -0.64 -10.13 1.69
C GLY A 180 -0.85 -8.62 1.84
N GLU A 181 -1.83 -8.29 2.66
CA GLU A 181 -2.18 -6.92 3.02
C GLU A 181 -1.17 -6.33 4.00
N ARG A 182 -1.08 -5.00 4.03
CA ARG A 182 -0.22 -4.29 4.96
C ARG A 182 -1.03 -3.98 6.22
N ASN A 183 -0.77 -4.71 7.29
CA ASN A 183 -1.35 -4.43 8.60
C ASN A 183 -0.39 -3.58 9.46
N PHE A 184 -0.86 -2.42 9.90
CA PHE A 184 -0.12 -1.51 10.78
C PHE A 184 -0.87 -1.32 12.09
N ILE A 185 -0.38 -1.99 13.14
CA ILE A 185 -0.92 -1.93 14.50
C ILE A 185 -0.03 -1.00 15.33
N GLN A 186 -0.63 0.02 15.93
CA GLN A 186 0.03 0.91 16.88
C GLN A 186 -0.64 0.84 18.24
N ASP A 187 0.14 0.43 19.25
CA ASP A 187 -0.21 0.59 20.66
C ASP A 187 0.68 1.67 21.25
N THR A 188 0.09 2.79 21.65
CA THR A 188 0.81 3.95 22.18
C THR A 188 0.28 4.31 23.55
N GLU A 189 1.16 4.28 24.54
CA GLU A 189 0.88 4.71 25.90
C GLU A 189 1.55 6.05 26.17
N THR A 190 0.83 6.96 26.80
CA THR A 190 1.33 8.28 27.20
C THR A 190 0.92 8.54 28.64
N TYR A 191 1.89 8.83 29.50
CA TYR A 191 1.65 9.25 30.87
C TYR A 191 2.29 10.63 31.09
N ARG A 192 1.61 11.48 31.87
CA ARG A 192 2.17 12.75 32.35
C ARG A 192 1.78 12.93 33.81
N VAL A 193 2.78 13.23 34.63
CA VAL A 193 2.61 13.58 36.04
C VAL A 193 3.21 14.97 36.25
N ALA A 194 2.51 15.84 36.94
CA ALA A 194 2.99 17.16 37.33
C ALA A 194 2.70 17.42 38.80
N LEU A 195 3.67 18.04 39.47
CA LEU A 195 3.62 18.45 40.86
C LEU A 195 3.87 19.96 40.90
N GLY A 196 3.02 20.70 41.60
CA GLY A 196 3.15 22.16 41.73
C GLY A 196 3.00 22.59 43.18
N VAL A 197 3.78 23.59 43.58
CA VAL A 197 3.66 24.26 44.88
C VAL A 197 3.40 25.73 44.60
N GLU A 198 2.32 26.26 45.17
CA GLU A 198 1.96 27.67 45.08
C GLU A 198 1.98 28.24 46.50
N SER A 199 2.69 29.36 46.69
CA SER A 199 2.79 30.05 47.98
C SER A 199 2.47 31.53 47.80
N GLN A 200 1.52 32.04 48.59
CA GLN A 200 1.16 33.45 48.58
C GLN A 200 1.86 34.17 49.74
N HIS A 201 2.81 35.04 49.37
CA HIS A 201 3.46 36.00 50.26
C HIS A 201 3.07 37.41 49.81
N TRP A 202 2.74 38.28 50.78
CA TRP A 202 2.41 39.69 50.59
C TRP A 202 3.65 40.59 50.61
#